data_AF-A0A7W1Z7C8-F1
#
_entry.id   AF-A0A7W1Z7C8-F1
#
_cell.length_a   1.000
_cell.length_b   1.000
_cell.length_c   1.000
_cell.angle_alpha   90.00
_cell.angle_beta   90.00
_cell.angle_gamma   90.00
#
_symmetry.space_group_name_H-M   'P 1'
#
loop_
_entity.id
_entity.type
_entity.pdbx_description
1 polymer ?
#
loop_
_entity_poly.entity_id
_entity_poly.type
_entity_poly.pdbx_seq_one_letter_code
_entity_poly.pdbx_strand_id
1 'polypeptide(L)'
;MDRKIIIGSRGSDLALWQANYILRKVQKLGLTAELKIITTQGDAVQDLSFDKLEGKGFFTKEIEDALLNKEIDLAVHSHKDLPTTSPEGLKIAAVSEREDAAELVLVRKECADNTLKFGFKKNAVVGTSSARRKSQLLAFRNDVTIQDLRGNVPTRIQKLRDKKYDAIMLAAAGVERLHIDLGEFKVLRLDPKEFIPAPAQGVLGLQIREDDHELFGYINKLNSEKVEDVIAIERKVLNLFDGGCQLPLGVYCIKEDNKFKVWTSKSDTWDSMPKRLYFESFTGDGFAQKIVNRLNAIKGTSVLITRDLQENSFFKNVLEGNGYKVEGVSFIETKKIAVKDVKHTDWIFFASSNAVDHFFEQNPELKPKTKFGVIGKSTEHTLKKHSRNAAFVGSVADTKAVGKNFAKAVGEETVLFPHAKGGLRTIQQQFEDQSKLVDLAVYETVKKENANMPDSEIIVFTSPSNVQSFFEKGKITSAQKVVAIGKSTEKKLQEYGVENSLLPASFDEVGLAEAVFGI
;
A
#
# COMPACT_ATOMS: atom_id res chain seq x y z
N MET A 1 4.93 40.26 -18.49
CA MET A 1 4.02 40.65 -17.39
C MET A 1 4.75 41.65 -16.52
N ASP A 2 4.22 42.87 -16.45
CA ASP A 2 4.86 43.99 -15.73
C ASP A 2 4.34 44.16 -14.30
N ARG A 3 3.32 43.39 -13.90
CA ARG A 3 2.79 43.39 -12.53
C ARG A 3 3.50 42.37 -11.63
N LYS A 4 3.59 42.72 -10.35
CA LYS A 4 4.05 41.84 -9.29
C LYS A 4 2.97 40.84 -8.90
N ILE A 5 3.32 39.56 -8.81
CA ILE A 5 2.41 38.47 -8.44
C ILE A 5 2.38 38.32 -6.92
N ILE A 6 1.19 38.40 -6.32
CA ILE A 6 1.01 38.17 -4.89
C ILE A 6 0.61 36.70 -4.65
N ILE A 7 1.46 35.94 -3.96
CA ILE A 7 1.22 34.53 -3.66
C ILE A 7 0.66 34.40 -2.24
N GLY A 8 -0.60 33.97 -2.13
CA GLY A 8 -1.26 33.68 -0.86
C GLY A 8 -0.82 32.35 -0.25
N SER A 9 -0.61 32.35 1.07
CA SER A 9 -0.35 31.12 1.83
C SER A 9 -0.83 31.22 3.27
N ARG A 10 -1.08 30.07 3.90
CA ARG A 10 -1.32 29.99 5.36
C ARG A 10 -0.03 30.27 6.13
N GLY A 11 -0.17 30.63 7.40
CA GLY A 11 0.96 30.92 8.29
C GLY A 11 1.72 29.71 8.83
N SER A 12 1.24 28.47 8.61
CA SER A 12 1.94 27.26 9.10
C SER A 12 3.29 27.03 8.38
N ASP A 13 4.27 26.47 9.08
CA ASP A 13 5.61 26.19 8.52
C ASP A 13 5.55 25.42 7.20
N LEU A 14 4.68 24.42 7.09
CA LEU A 14 4.54 23.62 5.88
C LEU A 14 3.96 24.45 4.73
N ALA A 15 2.93 25.27 4.99
CA ALA A 15 2.33 26.13 3.97
C ALA A 15 3.30 27.21 3.50
N LEU A 16 4.08 27.80 4.42
CA LEU A 16 5.12 28.76 4.07
C LEU A 16 6.24 28.11 3.27
N TRP A 17 6.64 26.88 3.61
CA TRP A 17 7.60 26.13 2.79
C TRP A 17 7.08 25.93 1.36
N GLN A 18 5.82 25.51 1.22
CA GLN A 18 5.18 25.25 -0.08
C GLN A 18 5.09 26.52 -0.92
N ALA A 19 4.67 27.63 -0.32
CA ALA A 19 4.59 28.91 -0.99
C ALA A 19 5.96 29.45 -1.39
N ASN A 20 6.98 29.33 -0.53
CA ASN A 20 8.35 29.69 -0.87
C ASN A 20 8.93 28.81 -2.00
N TYR A 21 8.59 27.52 -2.03
CA TYR A 21 8.98 26.63 -3.10
C TYR A 21 8.41 27.08 -4.46
N ILE A 22 7.13 27.44 -4.50
CA ILE A 22 6.49 27.96 -5.73
C ILE A 22 6.98 29.37 -6.06
N LEU A 23 7.17 30.25 -5.07
CA LEU A 23 7.74 31.58 -5.25
C LEU A 23 9.06 31.52 -6.03
N ARG A 24 9.98 30.66 -5.60
CA ARG A 24 11.27 30.47 -6.29
C ARG A 24 11.09 29.97 -7.73
N LYS A 25 10.09 29.12 -8.00
CA LYS A 25 9.78 28.66 -9.35
C LYS A 25 9.19 29.77 -10.22
N VAL A 26 8.29 30.59 -9.68
CA VAL A 26 7.71 31.75 -10.35
C VAL A 26 8.80 32.78 -10.68
N GLN A 27 9.71 33.07 -9.75
CA GLN A 27 10.84 33.97 -9.97
C GLN A 27 11.79 33.45 -11.06
N LYS A 28 12.01 32.14 -11.15
CA LYS A 28 12.81 31.53 -12.23
C LYS A 28 12.17 31.66 -13.62
N LEU A 29 10.87 31.95 -13.71
CA LEU A 29 10.21 32.30 -14.97
C LEU A 29 10.43 33.77 -15.36
N GLY A 30 11.21 34.54 -14.59
CA GLY A 30 11.48 35.96 -14.82
C GLY A 30 10.39 36.89 -14.28
N LEU A 31 9.53 36.41 -13.38
CA LEU A 31 8.40 37.16 -12.84
C LEU A 31 8.74 37.73 -11.47
N THR A 32 8.27 38.95 -11.20
CA THR A 32 8.34 39.53 -9.85
C THR A 32 7.20 38.96 -9.01
N ALA A 33 7.51 38.41 -7.84
CA ALA A 33 6.51 37.82 -6.95
C ALA A 33 6.87 38.02 -5.47
N GLU A 34 5.85 38.05 -4.60
CA GLU A 34 6.01 38.05 -3.14
C GLU A 34 4.96 37.18 -2.44
N LEU A 35 5.16 36.92 -1.15
CA LEU A 35 4.18 36.19 -0.33
C LEU A 35 3.27 37.14 0.44
N LYS A 36 1.99 36.79 0.52
CA LYS A 36 1.03 37.36 1.48
C LYS A 36 0.50 36.24 2.37
N ILE A 37 0.72 36.37 3.68
CA ILE A 37 0.22 35.40 4.66
C ILE A 37 -1.26 35.70 4.92
N ILE A 38 -2.09 34.67 4.82
CA ILE A 38 -3.53 34.72 5.09
C ILE A 38 -3.81 33.88 6.34
N THR A 39 -4.49 34.48 7.31
CA THR A 39 -4.90 33.78 8.53
C THR A 39 -6.21 33.06 8.26
N THR A 40 -6.25 31.75 8.50
CA THR A 40 -7.46 30.92 8.31
C THR A 40 -8.08 30.55 9.65
N GLN A 41 -9.40 30.33 9.70
CA GLN A 41 -10.05 29.85 10.94
C GLN A 41 -9.48 28.51 11.41
N GLY A 42 -9.03 27.66 10.48
CA GLY A 42 -8.38 26.39 10.81
C GLY A 42 -7.03 26.50 11.50
N ASP A 43 -6.37 27.65 11.45
CA ASP A 43 -5.18 27.95 12.24
C ASP A 43 -5.53 28.43 13.67
N ALA A 44 -6.71 29.05 13.85
CA ALA A 44 -7.18 29.58 15.12
C ALA A 44 -7.86 28.54 16.04
N VAL A 45 -8.43 27.47 15.47
CA VAL A 45 -9.22 26.48 16.21
C VAL A 45 -8.46 25.16 16.32
N GLN A 46 -7.72 24.95 17.42
CA GLN A 46 -6.97 23.71 17.66
C GLN A 46 -7.73 22.67 18.50
N ASP A 47 -8.81 23.07 19.22
CA ASP A 47 -9.43 22.27 20.29
C ASP A 47 -10.77 21.55 19.98
N LEU A 48 -11.39 21.73 18.80
CA LEU A 48 -12.69 21.09 18.46
C LEU A 48 -12.56 19.82 17.63
N SER A 49 -13.16 18.66 17.98
CA SER A 49 -13.09 17.37 17.21
C SER A 49 -13.41 17.54 15.70
N PHE A 50 -12.81 16.69 14.84
CA PHE A 50 -12.86 16.83 13.37
C PHE A 50 -14.29 16.58 12.86
N ASP A 51 -14.98 15.67 13.55
CA ASP A 51 -16.39 15.33 13.34
C ASP A 51 -17.33 16.49 13.74
N LYS A 52 -16.82 17.52 14.43
CA LYS A 52 -17.55 18.75 14.79
C LYS A 52 -17.13 19.96 13.96
N LEU A 53 -16.15 19.82 13.07
CA LEU A 53 -15.77 20.83 12.09
C LEU A 53 -16.49 20.51 10.78
N GLU A 54 -17.79 20.73 10.75
CA GLU A 54 -18.60 20.65 9.53
C GLU A 54 -18.28 21.83 8.60
N GLY A 55 -17.92 21.54 7.35
CA GLY A 55 -17.76 22.55 6.29
C GLY A 55 -16.76 22.15 5.20
N LYS A 56 -17.19 22.21 3.93
CA LYS A 56 -16.27 22.17 2.78
C LYS A 56 -15.37 23.41 2.83
N GLY A 57 -14.06 23.23 2.66
CA GLY A 57 -13.12 24.36 2.52
C GLY A 57 -12.57 24.99 3.80
N PHE A 58 -12.61 24.29 4.95
CA PHE A 58 -12.14 24.81 6.25
C PHE A 58 -10.72 25.38 6.28
N PHE A 59 -9.86 24.98 5.32
CA PHE A 59 -8.48 25.48 5.19
C PHE A 59 -8.23 26.30 3.91
N THR A 60 -9.23 26.42 3.05
CA THR A 60 -9.09 27.02 1.71
C THR A 60 -9.93 28.27 1.55
N LYS A 61 -11.07 28.37 2.26
CA LYS A 61 -12.06 29.41 2.05
C LYS A 61 -11.49 30.83 2.12
N GLU A 62 -10.74 31.18 3.17
CA GLU A 62 -10.20 32.54 3.31
C GLU A 62 -9.14 32.87 2.24
N ILE A 63 -8.46 31.85 1.72
CA ILE A 63 -7.50 32.02 0.62
C ILE A 63 -8.25 32.17 -0.71
N GLU A 64 -9.31 31.40 -0.92
CA GLU A 64 -10.19 31.48 -2.08
C GLU A 64 -10.91 32.85 -2.14
N ASP A 65 -11.39 33.36 -1.00
CA ASP A 65 -11.96 34.70 -0.87
C ASP A 65 -10.93 35.78 -1.24
N ALA A 66 -9.67 35.63 -0.79
CA ALA A 66 -8.60 36.55 -1.16
C ALA A 66 -8.24 36.51 -2.66
N LEU A 67 -8.31 35.34 -3.30
CA LEU A 67 -8.15 35.22 -4.76
C LEU A 67 -9.27 35.97 -5.49
N LEU A 68 -10.52 35.76 -5.09
CA LEU A 68 -11.72 36.37 -5.68
C LEU A 68 -11.72 37.90 -5.49
N ASN A 69 -11.33 38.37 -4.30
CA ASN A 69 -11.22 39.79 -3.96
C ASN A 69 -9.98 40.47 -4.56
N LYS A 70 -9.18 39.75 -5.37
CA LYS A 70 -7.94 40.25 -6.00
C LYS A 70 -6.90 40.76 -4.98
N GLU A 71 -6.96 40.24 -3.76
CA GLU A 71 -6.00 40.50 -2.70
C GLU A 71 -4.71 39.69 -2.87
N ILE A 72 -4.81 38.55 -3.54
CA ILE A 72 -3.72 37.70 -4.00
C ILE A 72 -3.99 37.29 -5.45
N ASP A 73 -2.96 36.87 -6.17
CA ASP A 73 -3.05 36.42 -7.57
C ASP A 73 -2.96 34.91 -7.72
N LEU A 74 -2.19 34.28 -6.85
CA LEU A 74 -1.90 32.85 -6.86
C LEU A 74 -2.00 32.30 -5.45
N ALA A 75 -2.63 31.15 -5.27
CA ALA A 75 -2.60 30.41 -4.02
C ALA A 75 -1.94 29.05 -4.18
N VAL A 76 -1.23 28.60 -3.15
CA VAL A 76 -0.53 27.32 -3.12
C VAL A 76 -1.14 26.43 -2.05
N HIS A 77 -1.62 25.26 -2.47
CA HIS A 77 -2.28 24.31 -1.57
C HIS A 77 -1.62 22.95 -1.62
N SER A 78 -1.67 22.22 -0.51
CA SER A 78 -1.54 20.75 -0.57
C SER A 78 -2.77 20.21 -1.30
N HIS A 79 -2.57 19.54 -2.43
CA HIS A 79 -3.69 19.28 -3.35
C HIS A 79 -4.74 18.33 -2.77
N LYS A 80 -4.34 17.42 -1.88
CA LYS A 80 -5.24 16.53 -1.13
C LYS A 80 -6.25 17.27 -0.24
N ASP A 81 -5.97 18.51 0.14
CA ASP A 81 -6.82 19.32 1.02
C ASP A 81 -7.81 20.19 0.21
N LEU A 82 -7.67 20.23 -1.13
CA LEU A 82 -8.57 20.96 -2.02
C LEU A 82 -9.84 20.17 -2.33
N PRO A 83 -11.03 20.81 -2.34
CA PRO A 83 -12.26 20.19 -2.83
C PRO A 83 -12.10 19.74 -4.28
N THR A 84 -12.87 18.74 -4.73
CA THR A 84 -12.78 18.23 -6.10
C THR A 84 -13.30 19.21 -7.14
N THR A 85 -14.23 20.07 -6.73
CA THR A 85 -14.79 21.15 -7.54
C THR A 85 -14.24 22.46 -7.01
N SER A 86 -13.61 23.26 -7.87
CA SER A 86 -13.19 24.60 -7.52
C SER A 86 -14.40 25.51 -7.31
N PRO A 87 -14.30 26.53 -6.44
CA PRO A 87 -15.29 27.61 -6.40
C PRO A 87 -15.42 28.29 -7.76
N GLU A 88 -16.60 28.83 -8.06
CA GLU A 88 -16.84 29.63 -9.27
C GLU A 88 -15.84 30.78 -9.38
N GLY A 89 -15.29 31.00 -10.58
CA GLY A 89 -14.29 32.05 -10.83
C GLY A 89 -12.86 31.65 -10.45
N LEU A 90 -12.63 30.46 -9.88
CA LEU A 90 -11.29 29.95 -9.55
C LEU A 90 -10.99 28.62 -10.27
N LYS A 91 -9.73 28.44 -10.67
CA LYS A 91 -9.24 27.17 -11.26
C LYS A 91 -7.87 26.79 -10.74
N ILE A 92 -7.56 25.50 -10.82
CA ILE A 92 -6.18 25.01 -10.67
C ILE A 92 -5.48 25.21 -12.01
N ALA A 93 -4.49 26.10 -12.02
CA ALA A 93 -3.73 26.43 -13.23
C ALA A 93 -2.53 25.52 -13.48
N ALA A 94 -2.02 24.89 -12.43
CA ALA A 94 -0.91 23.96 -12.52
C ALA A 94 -0.89 23.05 -11.29
N VAL A 95 -0.26 21.89 -11.45
CA VAL A 95 0.11 21.02 -10.34
C VAL A 95 1.61 20.76 -10.34
N SER A 96 2.19 20.64 -9.15
CA SER A 96 3.63 20.33 -9.02
C SER A 96 3.94 18.88 -9.40
N GLU A 97 5.23 18.58 -9.54
CA GLU A 97 5.71 17.20 -9.39
C GLU A 97 5.22 16.60 -8.06
N ARG A 98 5.08 15.27 -8.03
CA ARG A 98 4.60 14.54 -6.84
C ARG A 98 5.77 14.19 -5.93
N GLU A 99 5.76 14.77 -4.74
CA GLU A 99 6.61 14.31 -3.63
C GLU A 99 6.15 12.93 -3.14
N ASP A 100 6.89 12.29 -2.24
CA ASP A 100 6.54 10.97 -1.73
C ASP A 100 5.11 10.90 -1.20
N ALA A 101 4.31 10.07 -1.86
CA ALA A 101 2.91 9.85 -1.53
C ALA A 101 2.73 8.98 -0.29
N ALA A 102 3.77 8.31 0.19
CA ALA A 102 3.69 7.37 1.30
C ALA A 102 3.18 8.00 2.62
N GLU A 103 2.63 7.12 3.44
CA GLU A 103 2.46 7.39 4.87
C GLU A 103 3.74 6.98 5.62
N LEU A 104 4.12 7.80 6.60
CA LEU A 104 5.10 7.45 7.60
C LEU A 104 4.40 7.04 8.89
N VAL A 105 4.88 5.95 9.48
CA VAL A 105 4.61 5.58 10.87
C VAL A 105 5.85 5.92 11.68
N LEU A 106 5.70 6.87 12.60
CA LEU A 106 6.74 7.23 13.55
C LEU A 106 6.45 6.52 14.86
N VAL A 107 7.37 5.69 15.32
CA VAL A 107 7.21 4.88 16.54
C VAL A 107 8.28 5.28 17.56
N ARG A 108 7.88 5.44 18.82
CA ARG A 108 8.86 5.57 19.90
C ARG A 108 9.71 4.31 19.99
N LYS A 109 11.03 4.43 20.16
CA LYS A 109 11.96 3.28 20.09
C LYS A 109 11.59 2.17 21.09
N GLU A 110 11.13 2.53 22.29
CA GLU A 110 10.66 1.60 23.32
C GLU A 110 9.35 0.88 22.97
N CYS A 111 8.59 1.37 21.98
CA CYS A 111 7.35 0.77 21.51
C CYS A 111 7.53 0.00 20.18
N ALA A 112 8.75 -0.05 19.66
CA ALA A 112 9.05 -0.69 18.39
C ALA A 112 9.06 -2.22 18.49
N ASP A 113 8.43 -2.89 17.53
CA ASP A 113 8.49 -4.34 17.36
C ASP A 113 8.56 -4.67 15.87
N ASN A 114 9.70 -5.17 15.39
CA ASN A 114 9.93 -5.50 13.97
C ASN A 114 9.25 -6.81 13.52
N THR A 115 8.77 -7.62 14.46
CA THR A 115 8.10 -8.89 14.15
C THR A 115 6.65 -8.67 13.75
N LEU A 116 6.06 -7.53 14.13
CA LEU A 116 4.67 -7.18 13.88
C LEU A 116 4.50 -6.21 12.70
N LYS A 117 3.33 -6.29 12.07
CA LYS A 117 2.95 -5.39 10.98
C LYS A 117 2.98 -3.93 11.45
N PHE A 118 3.62 -3.08 10.64
CA PHE A 118 3.89 -1.65 10.89
C PHE A 118 4.82 -1.32 12.07
N GLY A 119 5.52 -2.32 12.62
CA GLY A 119 6.75 -2.06 13.36
C GLY A 119 6.58 -1.59 14.81
N PHE A 120 5.38 -1.70 15.39
CA PHE A 120 5.08 -1.32 16.77
C PHE A 120 4.41 -2.47 17.54
N LYS A 121 4.56 -2.43 18.87
CA LYS A 121 4.07 -3.43 19.84
C LYS A 121 2.57 -3.73 19.72
N LYS A 122 2.11 -4.83 20.31
CA LYS A 122 0.67 -5.11 20.47
C LYS A 122 -0.01 -4.03 21.33
N ASN A 123 -1.29 -3.77 21.06
CA ASN A 123 -2.12 -2.80 21.81
C ASN A 123 -1.53 -1.38 21.85
N ALA A 124 -0.79 -0.99 20.82
CA ALA A 124 -0.19 0.34 20.74
C ALA A 124 -1.25 1.44 20.62
N VAL A 125 -1.01 2.60 21.26
CA VAL A 125 -1.81 3.81 21.06
C VAL A 125 -1.28 4.57 19.84
N VAL A 126 -2.06 4.60 18.76
CA VAL A 126 -1.66 5.21 17.48
C VAL A 126 -2.42 6.52 17.22
N GLY A 127 -1.67 7.61 17.01
CA GLY A 127 -2.22 8.95 16.78
C GLY A 127 -2.53 9.25 15.32
N THR A 128 -3.81 9.42 14.98
CA THR A 128 -4.28 9.94 13.68
C THR A 128 -5.75 10.33 13.74
N SER A 129 -6.12 11.49 13.16
CA SER A 129 -7.53 11.89 12.98
C SER A 129 -8.10 11.57 11.59
N SER A 130 -7.32 11.00 10.68
CA SER A 130 -7.81 10.68 9.32
C SER A 130 -8.60 9.38 9.33
N ALA A 131 -9.89 9.43 9.00
CA ALA A 131 -10.75 8.24 8.86
C ALA A 131 -10.16 7.19 7.90
N ARG A 132 -9.57 7.63 6.78
CA ARG A 132 -8.85 6.77 5.83
C ARG A 132 -7.70 6.01 6.48
N ARG A 133 -6.91 6.68 7.34
CA ARG A 133 -5.81 6.01 8.04
C ARG A 133 -6.34 5.06 9.11
N LYS A 134 -7.39 5.46 9.83
CA LYS A 134 -8.02 4.64 10.89
C LYS A 134 -8.50 3.29 10.33
N SER A 135 -9.35 3.34 9.30
CA SER A 135 -9.93 2.14 8.66
C SER A 135 -8.88 1.19 8.12
N GLN A 136 -7.89 1.70 7.38
CA GLN A 136 -6.81 0.87 6.86
C GLN A 136 -5.92 0.29 7.97
N LEU A 137 -5.62 1.07 9.01
CA LEU A 137 -4.81 0.58 10.13
C LEU A 137 -5.50 -0.56 10.86
N LEU A 138 -6.80 -0.44 11.16
CA LEU A 138 -7.59 -1.47 11.83
C LEU A 138 -7.71 -2.75 10.99
N ALA A 139 -7.72 -2.63 9.66
CA ALA A 139 -7.71 -3.79 8.77
C ALA A 139 -6.44 -4.64 8.90
N PHE A 140 -5.29 -4.00 9.13
CA PHE A 140 -4.01 -4.70 9.33
C PHE A 140 -3.70 -5.05 10.79
N ARG A 141 -4.20 -4.24 11.73
CA ARG A 141 -3.89 -4.30 13.16
C ARG A 141 -5.16 -3.96 13.95
N ASN A 142 -6.05 -4.95 14.10
CA ASN A 142 -7.28 -4.81 14.89
C ASN A 142 -7.02 -4.69 16.41
N ASP A 143 -5.79 -4.90 16.86
CA ASP A 143 -5.39 -4.81 18.27
C ASP A 143 -5.02 -3.38 18.71
N VAL A 144 -4.87 -2.42 17.80
CA VAL A 144 -4.43 -1.06 18.16
C VAL A 144 -5.56 -0.20 18.72
N THR A 145 -5.20 0.71 19.63
CA THR A 145 -6.09 1.79 20.06
C THR A 145 -5.76 3.06 19.28
N ILE A 146 -6.74 3.60 18.55
CA ILE A 146 -6.52 4.83 17.77
C ILE A 146 -7.02 6.03 18.57
N GLN A 147 -6.19 7.08 18.65
CA GLN A 147 -6.53 8.35 19.28
C GLN A 147 -6.35 9.51 18.29
N ASP A 148 -7.20 10.54 18.42
CA ASP A 148 -7.18 11.69 17.52
C ASP A 148 -5.94 12.55 17.70
N LEU A 149 -5.28 12.89 16.58
CA LEU A 149 -4.03 13.65 16.56
C LEU A 149 -4.16 14.89 15.68
N ARG A 150 -3.97 16.05 16.32
CA ARG A 150 -4.15 17.39 15.74
C ARG A 150 -2.95 18.30 15.94
N GLY A 151 -2.97 19.41 15.21
CA GLY A 151 -1.89 20.40 15.12
C GLY A 151 -1.15 20.31 13.79
N ASN A 152 -0.19 21.20 13.57
CA ASN A 152 0.70 21.15 12.41
C ASN A 152 1.72 20.01 12.55
N VAL A 153 2.46 19.70 11.49
CA VAL A 153 3.42 18.58 11.49
C VAL A 153 4.39 18.62 12.69
N PRO A 154 5.04 19.76 13.02
CA PRO A 154 5.93 19.83 14.19
C PRO A 154 5.20 19.57 15.51
N THR A 155 4.01 20.15 15.70
CA THR A 155 3.18 19.94 16.91
C THR A 155 2.80 18.47 17.10
N ARG A 156 2.48 17.76 16.02
CA ARG A 156 2.13 16.34 16.07
C ARG A 156 3.32 15.48 16.45
N ILE A 157 4.50 15.77 15.90
CA ILE A 157 5.75 15.09 16.25
C ILE A 157 6.11 15.38 17.71
N GLN A 158 5.93 16.62 18.17
CA GLN A 158 6.13 16.97 19.58
C GLN A 158 5.21 16.17 20.50
N LYS A 159 3.93 15.98 20.15
CA LYS A 159 3.02 15.13 20.94
C LYS A 159 3.50 13.66 21.03
N LEU A 160 4.20 13.16 20.02
CA LEU A 160 4.85 11.85 20.09
C LEU A 160 6.08 11.88 21.03
N ARG A 161 6.91 12.94 20.97
CA ARG A 161 8.03 13.14 21.91
C ARG A 161 7.57 13.20 23.36
N ASP A 162 6.44 13.87 23.59
CA ASP A 162 5.78 14.02 24.89
C ASP A 162 5.08 12.72 25.36
N LYS A 163 5.28 11.60 24.64
CA LYS A 163 4.77 10.27 24.99
C LYS A 163 3.24 10.17 25.06
N LYS A 164 2.51 11.08 24.40
CA LYS A 164 1.03 11.02 24.31
C LYS A 164 0.55 9.86 23.42
N TYR A 165 1.43 9.33 22.58
CA TYR A 165 1.17 8.21 21.68
C TYR A 165 2.35 7.24 21.69
N ASP A 166 2.10 5.99 21.33
CA ASP A 166 3.18 5.02 21.05
C ASP A 166 3.71 5.16 19.62
N ALA A 167 2.81 5.50 18.68
CA ALA A 167 3.15 5.83 17.31
C ALA A 167 2.20 6.90 16.75
N ILE A 168 2.62 7.63 15.71
CA ILE A 168 1.74 8.52 14.94
C ILE A 168 1.89 8.29 13.44
N MET A 169 0.87 8.71 12.67
CA MET A 169 0.90 8.64 11.21
C MET A 169 0.95 10.04 10.56
N LEU A 170 1.89 10.24 9.64
CA LEU A 170 2.10 11.50 8.91
C LEU A 170 2.32 11.22 7.43
N ALA A 171 2.03 12.19 6.56
CA ALA A 171 2.38 12.06 5.15
C ALA A 171 3.88 12.32 4.99
N ALA A 172 4.59 11.47 4.25
CA ALA A 172 6.04 11.61 4.04
C ALA A 172 6.41 12.99 3.47
N ALA A 173 5.71 13.42 2.43
CA ALA A 173 5.89 14.74 1.82
C ALA A 173 5.87 15.90 2.83
N GLY A 174 5.04 15.86 3.89
CA GLY A 174 4.99 16.94 4.88
C GLY A 174 6.23 16.99 5.78
N VAL A 175 6.79 15.84 6.10
CA VAL A 175 8.00 15.71 6.92
C VAL A 175 9.23 16.06 6.10
N GLU A 176 9.35 15.51 4.88
CA GLU A 176 10.48 15.70 3.98
C GLU A 176 10.67 17.17 3.62
N ARG A 177 9.58 17.88 3.30
CA ARG A 177 9.61 19.32 3.00
C ARG A 177 10.13 20.15 4.17
N LEU A 178 9.74 19.80 5.39
CA LEU A 178 10.16 20.53 6.59
C LEU A 178 11.55 20.13 7.09
N HIS A 179 12.20 19.13 6.49
CA HIS A 179 13.50 18.61 6.92
C HIS A 179 13.56 18.32 8.43
N ILE A 180 12.48 17.80 9.00
CA ILE A 180 12.39 17.53 10.44
C ILE A 180 13.26 16.32 10.77
N ASP A 181 14.15 16.47 11.76
CA ASP A 181 14.90 15.35 12.31
C ASP A 181 13.98 14.39 13.06
N LEU A 182 14.13 13.10 12.75
CA LEU A 182 13.37 11.99 13.28
C LEU A 182 14.27 10.90 13.90
N GLY A 183 15.56 11.17 14.09
CA GLY A 183 16.55 10.19 14.56
C GLY A 183 16.24 9.57 15.92
N GLU A 184 15.42 10.22 16.74
CA GLU A 184 14.91 9.71 18.00
C GLU A 184 13.83 8.63 17.85
N PHE A 185 13.19 8.53 16.68
CA PHE A 185 12.12 7.58 16.39
C PHE A 185 12.58 6.42 15.52
N LYS A 186 11.79 5.34 15.53
CA LYS A 186 11.78 4.38 14.44
C LYS A 186 10.81 4.87 13.38
N VAL A 187 11.31 5.05 12.16
CA VAL A 187 10.54 5.55 11.02
C VAL A 187 10.25 4.39 10.09
N LEU A 188 8.97 4.11 9.84
CA LEU A 188 8.55 3.19 8.79
C LEU A 188 7.85 3.96 7.69
N ARG A 189 8.37 3.84 6.46
CA ARG A 189 7.72 4.33 5.25
C ARG A 189 6.86 3.21 4.68
N LEU A 190 5.54 3.43 4.62
CA LEU A 190 4.59 2.44 4.13
C LEU A 190 4.53 2.46 2.60
N ASP A 191 4.50 1.28 1.98
CA ASP A 191 4.30 1.14 0.54
C ASP A 191 2.93 1.74 0.14
N PRO A 192 2.85 2.75 -0.75
CA PRO A 192 1.59 3.37 -1.17
C PRO A 192 0.61 2.41 -1.84
N LYS A 193 1.07 1.25 -2.33
CA LYS A 193 0.22 0.18 -2.89
C LYS A 193 -0.40 -0.68 -1.78
N GLU A 194 0.24 -0.74 -0.62
CA GLU A 194 -0.25 -1.46 0.55
C GLU A 194 -1.11 -0.57 1.46
N PHE A 195 -0.63 0.63 1.80
CA PHE A 195 -1.36 1.61 2.60
C PHE A 195 -1.73 2.81 1.72
N ILE A 196 -2.95 2.80 1.20
CA ILE A 196 -3.34 3.69 0.11
C ILE A 196 -3.42 5.14 0.62
N PRO A 197 -2.64 6.08 0.04
CA PRO A 197 -2.64 7.48 0.45
C PRO A 197 -3.95 8.20 0.10
N ALA A 198 -4.09 9.41 0.64
CA ALA A 198 -5.18 10.30 0.21
C ALA A 198 -4.99 10.69 -1.26
N PRO A 199 -6.09 10.90 -2.03
CA PRO A 199 -6.02 11.42 -3.39
C PRO A 199 -5.14 12.68 -3.47
N ALA A 200 -4.27 12.74 -4.48
CA ALA A 200 -3.30 13.82 -4.72
C ALA A 200 -2.30 14.09 -3.56
N GLN A 201 -2.12 13.16 -2.62
CA GLN A 201 -1.09 13.31 -1.58
C GLN A 201 0.31 13.40 -2.21
N GLY A 202 1.08 14.40 -1.74
CA GLY A 202 2.42 14.72 -2.25
C GLY A 202 2.42 15.83 -3.30
N VAL A 203 1.26 16.17 -3.89
CA VAL A 203 1.14 17.17 -4.96
C VAL A 203 0.74 18.53 -4.39
N LEU A 204 1.26 19.61 -4.98
CA LEU A 204 0.79 20.98 -4.75
C LEU A 204 -0.15 21.42 -5.87
N GLY A 205 -1.28 22.03 -5.52
CA GLY A 205 -2.19 22.68 -6.45
C GLY A 205 -1.96 24.19 -6.46
N LEU A 206 -1.82 24.78 -7.65
CA LEU A 206 -1.64 26.21 -7.88
C LEU A 206 -2.97 26.80 -8.36
N GLN A 207 -3.68 27.51 -7.48
CA GLN A 207 -5.01 28.06 -7.77
C GLN A 207 -4.92 29.54 -8.15
N ILE A 208 -5.62 29.93 -9.21
CA ILE A 208 -5.73 31.31 -9.70
C ILE A 208 -7.19 31.63 -10.03
N ARG A 209 -7.48 32.89 -10.37
CA ARG A 209 -8.76 33.25 -10.98
C ARG A 209 -8.86 32.75 -12.43
N GLU A 210 -10.07 32.36 -12.83
CA GLU A 210 -10.34 31.80 -14.16
C GLU A 210 -10.09 32.79 -15.30
N ASP A 211 -10.43 34.06 -15.07
CA ASP A 211 -10.32 35.19 -16.00
C ASP A 211 -8.89 35.74 -16.15
N ASP A 212 -7.95 35.28 -15.32
CA ASP A 212 -6.56 35.73 -15.32
C ASP A 212 -5.72 34.95 -16.36
N HIS A 213 -6.07 35.15 -17.63
CA HIS A 213 -5.43 34.45 -18.77
C HIS A 213 -3.93 34.76 -18.91
N GLU A 214 -3.52 35.98 -18.57
CA GLU A 214 -2.10 36.37 -18.60
C GLU A 214 -1.32 35.55 -17.57
N LEU A 215 -1.76 35.53 -16.29
CA LEU A 215 -1.10 34.76 -15.25
C LEU A 215 -1.12 33.25 -15.57
N PHE A 216 -2.24 32.74 -16.08
CA PHE A 216 -2.36 31.34 -16.49
C PHE A 216 -1.27 30.94 -17.49
N GLY A 217 -1.00 31.76 -18.51
CA GLY A 217 0.03 31.50 -19.52
C GLY A 217 1.45 31.36 -18.93
N TYR A 218 1.71 31.96 -17.77
CA TYR A 218 2.98 31.79 -17.05
C TYR A 218 2.94 30.61 -16.09
N ILE A 219 1.91 30.52 -15.23
CA ILE A 219 1.83 29.52 -14.17
C ILE A 219 1.68 28.10 -14.74
N ASN A 220 0.98 27.93 -15.87
CA ASN A 220 0.84 26.63 -16.53
C ASN A 220 2.20 26.04 -16.98
N LYS A 221 3.25 26.85 -17.15
CA LYS A 221 4.61 26.35 -17.44
C LYS A 221 5.24 25.60 -16.27
N LEU A 222 4.68 25.75 -15.07
CA LEU A 222 5.09 25.00 -13.87
C LEU A 222 4.34 23.67 -13.73
N ASN A 223 3.35 23.41 -14.60
CA ASN A 223 2.52 22.23 -14.55
C ASN A 223 3.33 20.96 -14.86
N SER A 224 3.06 19.91 -14.09
CA SER A 224 3.50 18.56 -14.42
C SER A 224 2.35 17.79 -15.04
N GLU A 225 2.29 17.77 -16.37
CA GLU A 225 1.24 17.05 -17.13
C GLU A 225 1.16 15.56 -16.74
N LYS A 226 2.32 14.94 -16.49
CA LYS A 226 2.39 13.53 -16.07
C LYS A 226 1.72 13.30 -14.71
N VAL A 227 1.87 14.25 -13.79
CA VAL A 227 1.25 14.17 -12.46
C VAL A 227 -0.23 14.55 -12.53
N GLU A 228 -0.57 15.54 -13.35
CA GLU A 228 -1.96 15.94 -13.62
C GLU A 228 -2.79 14.76 -14.14
N ASP A 229 -2.29 14.04 -15.14
CA ASP A 229 -2.92 12.83 -15.71
C ASP A 229 -3.30 11.81 -14.62
N VAL A 230 -2.37 11.49 -13.72
CA VAL A 230 -2.59 10.44 -12.71
C VAL A 230 -3.51 10.90 -11.60
N ILE A 231 -3.34 12.13 -11.11
CA ILE A 231 -4.19 12.64 -10.03
C ILE A 231 -5.59 13.02 -10.52
N ALA A 232 -5.79 13.27 -11.81
CA ALA A 232 -7.12 13.46 -12.39
C ALA A 232 -8.00 12.23 -12.13
N ILE A 233 -7.44 11.02 -12.27
CA ILE A 233 -8.14 9.76 -11.92
C ILE A 233 -8.41 9.71 -10.41
N GLU A 234 -7.40 9.98 -9.58
CA GLU A 234 -7.54 9.94 -8.12
C GLU A 234 -8.65 10.89 -7.62
N ARG A 235 -8.64 12.12 -8.13
CA ARG A 235 -9.59 13.17 -7.76
C ARG A 235 -10.96 12.94 -8.37
N LYS A 236 -11.07 12.33 -9.56
CA LYS A 236 -12.36 11.96 -10.14
C LYS A 236 -13.03 10.84 -9.35
N VAL A 237 -12.29 9.86 -8.84
CA VAL A 237 -12.83 8.85 -7.92
C VAL A 237 -13.35 9.51 -6.64
N LEU A 238 -12.59 10.43 -6.03
CA LEU A 238 -13.04 11.19 -4.86
C LEU A 238 -14.33 11.97 -5.14
N ASN A 239 -14.41 12.62 -6.30
CA ASN A 239 -15.57 13.42 -6.72
C ASN A 239 -16.83 12.56 -6.87
N LEU A 240 -16.71 11.38 -7.45
CA LEU A 240 -17.84 10.47 -7.71
C LEU A 240 -18.41 9.82 -6.44
N PHE A 241 -17.64 9.78 -5.34
CA PHE A 241 -18.15 9.37 -4.03
C PHE A 241 -18.80 10.51 -3.25
N ASP A 242 -18.92 11.70 -3.85
CA ASP A 242 -19.42 12.93 -3.23
C ASP A 242 -18.75 13.26 -1.88
N GLY A 243 -17.53 12.75 -1.69
CA GLY A 243 -16.82 12.76 -0.43
C GLY A 243 -16.03 14.05 -0.22
N GLY A 244 -16.12 14.60 0.99
CA GLY A 244 -15.13 15.56 1.49
C GLY A 244 -13.85 14.88 2.00
N CYS A 245 -12.89 15.66 2.52
CA CYS A 245 -11.63 15.17 3.11
C CYS A 245 -11.81 14.16 4.27
N GLN A 246 -13.01 14.04 4.82
CA GLN A 246 -13.34 13.16 5.93
C GLN A 246 -13.73 11.74 5.48
N LEU A 247 -14.00 11.52 4.18
CA LEU A 247 -14.31 10.20 3.66
C LEU A 247 -13.13 9.24 3.92
N PRO A 248 -13.33 8.06 4.52
CA PRO A 248 -12.32 7.00 4.58
C PRO A 248 -12.04 6.39 3.20
N LEU A 249 -11.43 7.19 2.32
CA LEU A 249 -11.09 6.86 0.94
C LEU A 249 -9.61 7.15 0.67
N GLY A 250 -8.86 6.13 0.27
CA GLY A 250 -7.56 6.24 -0.37
C GLY A 250 -7.64 5.91 -1.86
N VAL A 251 -6.95 6.69 -2.69
CA VAL A 251 -6.80 6.43 -4.12
C VAL A 251 -5.37 6.77 -4.53
N TYR A 252 -4.68 5.81 -5.13
CA TYR A 252 -3.31 6.00 -5.61
C TYR A 252 -3.19 5.49 -7.04
N CYS A 253 -2.79 6.39 -7.94
CA CYS A 253 -2.60 6.12 -9.35
C CYS A 253 -1.13 6.33 -9.73
N ILE A 254 -0.60 5.40 -10.51
CA ILE A 254 0.65 5.56 -11.24
C ILE A 254 0.42 5.24 -12.71
N LYS A 255 1.29 5.76 -13.58
CA LYS A 255 1.31 5.45 -15.00
C LYS A 255 2.65 4.80 -15.33
N GLU A 256 2.63 3.50 -15.65
CA GLU A 256 3.80 2.70 -16.03
C GLU A 256 3.50 2.03 -17.38
N ASP A 257 4.43 2.09 -18.34
CA ASP A 257 4.26 1.50 -19.68
C ASP A 257 2.97 1.91 -20.40
N ASN A 258 2.63 3.21 -20.33
CA ASN A 258 1.37 3.79 -20.83
C ASN A 258 0.09 3.19 -20.22
N LYS A 259 0.20 2.50 -19.09
CA LYS A 259 -0.92 1.90 -18.37
C LYS A 259 -1.09 2.59 -17.03
N PHE A 260 -2.30 3.10 -16.79
CA PHE A 260 -2.72 3.55 -15.47
C PHE A 260 -2.95 2.34 -14.59
N LYS A 261 -2.38 2.36 -13.39
CA LYS A 261 -2.57 1.35 -12.34
C LYS A 261 -3.10 2.07 -11.12
N VAL A 262 -4.28 1.67 -10.65
CA VAL A 262 -5.00 2.37 -9.57
C VAL A 262 -5.31 1.40 -8.45
N TRP A 263 -4.87 1.77 -7.25
CA TRP A 263 -5.24 1.11 -6.00
C TRP A 263 -6.24 2.00 -5.26
N THR A 264 -7.29 1.37 -4.74
CA THR A 264 -8.30 2.06 -3.92
C THR A 264 -8.54 1.34 -2.62
N SER A 265 -8.88 2.12 -1.60
CA SER A 265 -9.37 1.61 -0.31
C SER A 265 -10.50 2.52 0.14
N LYS A 266 -11.71 1.97 0.31
CA LYS A 266 -12.89 2.71 0.74
C LYS A 266 -13.62 1.95 1.84
N SER A 267 -13.91 2.64 2.93
CA SER A 267 -14.80 2.17 3.99
C SER A 267 -16.05 3.06 4.05
N ASP A 268 -17.10 2.59 4.73
CA ASP A 268 -18.31 3.40 4.95
C ASP A 268 -18.10 4.37 6.11
N THR A 269 -17.49 3.88 7.19
CA THR A 269 -17.06 4.64 8.38
C THR A 269 -15.59 4.39 8.71
N TRP A 270 -15.01 5.17 9.61
CA TRP A 270 -13.59 5.06 9.97
C TRP A 270 -13.22 3.73 10.66
N ASP A 271 -14.19 3.05 11.27
CA ASP A 271 -14.06 1.80 12.04
C ASP A 271 -14.53 0.56 11.25
N SER A 272 -15.07 0.74 10.05
CA SER A 272 -15.49 -0.36 9.17
C SER A 272 -14.34 -0.88 8.28
N MET A 273 -14.39 -2.18 7.97
CA MET A 273 -13.37 -2.84 7.16
C MET A 273 -13.35 -2.31 5.72
N PRO A 274 -12.18 -1.93 5.18
CA PRO A 274 -12.10 -1.33 3.86
C PRO A 274 -12.32 -2.33 2.73
N LYS A 275 -13.14 -1.94 1.76
CA LYS A 275 -13.16 -2.54 0.42
C LYS A 275 -11.94 -2.03 -0.35
N ARG A 276 -11.18 -2.95 -0.93
CA ARG A 276 -9.99 -2.61 -1.73
C ARG A 276 -10.11 -3.14 -3.14
N LEU A 277 -9.67 -2.34 -4.11
CA LEU A 277 -9.57 -2.77 -5.50
C LEU A 277 -8.23 -2.36 -6.10
N TYR A 278 -7.78 -3.19 -7.02
CA TYR A 278 -6.76 -2.87 -7.98
C TYR A 278 -7.33 -2.95 -9.40
N PHE A 279 -7.12 -1.90 -10.20
CA PHE A 279 -7.43 -1.95 -11.62
C PHE A 279 -6.31 -1.36 -12.47
N GLU A 280 -6.29 -1.79 -13.72
CA GLU A 280 -5.40 -1.26 -14.75
C GLU A 280 -6.20 -0.82 -15.98
N SER A 281 -5.75 0.24 -16.65
CA SER A 281 -6.35 0.72 -17.91
C SER A 281 -5.31 1.43 -18.77
N PHE A 282 -5.42 1.33 -20.10
CA PHE A 282 -4.60 2.10 -21.04
C PHE A 282 -5.16 3.52 -21.27
N THR A 283 -6.40 3.77 -20.84
CA THR A 283 -7.04 5.09 -20.92
C THR A 283 -7.54 5.54 -19.55
N GLY A 284 -7.51 6.85 -19.30
CA GLY A 284 -8.16 7.47 -18.14
C GLY A 284 -9.67 7.61 -18.29
N ASP A 285 -10.18 7.56 -19.53
CA ASP A 285 -11.59 7.82 -19.84
C ASP A 285 -12.51 6.77 -19.22
N GLY A 286 -13.51 7.22 -18.46
CA GLY A 286 -14.45 6.34 -17.75
C GLY A 286 -13.81 5.49 -16.64
N PHE A 287 -12.50 5.58 -16.43
CA PHE A 287 -11.79 4.66 -15.54
C PHE A 287 -12.18 4.85 -14.07
N ALA A 288 -12.31 6.11 -13.63
CA ALA A 288 -12.82 6.45 -12.30
C ALA A 288 -14.25 5.93 -12.07
N GLN A 289 -15.13 6.00 -13.08
CA GLN A 289 -16.50 5.49 -12.98
C GLN A 289 -16.52 3.97 -12.80
N LYS A 290 -15.68 3.25 -13.54
CA LYS A 290 -15.54 1.80 -13.40
C LYS A 290 -15.12 1.41 -11.98
N ILE A 291 -14.14 2.12 -11.41
CA ILE A 291 -13.67 1.91 -10.03
C ILE A 291 -14.82 2.11 -9.03
N VAL A 292 -15.53 3.24 -9.11
CA VAL A 292 -16.61 3.60 -8.19
C VAL A 292 -17.78 2.62 -8.29
N ASN A 293 -18.21 2.29 -9.51
CA ASN A 293 -19.27 1.32 -9.76
C ASN A 293 -18.92 -0.04 -9.15
N ARG A 294 -17.67 -0.49 -9.33
CA ARG A 294 -17.23 -1.75 -8.73
C ARG A 294 -17.24 -1.69 -7.21
N LEU A 295 -16.68 -0.65 -6.59
CA LEU A 295 -16.68 -0.50 -5.13
C LEU A 295 -18.10 -0.53 -4.53
N ASN A 296 -19.05 0.11 -5.21
CA ASN A 296 -20.46 0.12 -4.80
C ASN A 296 -21.16 -1.23 -5.03
N ALA A 297 -20.76 -1.98 -6.05
CA ALA A 297 -21.33 -3.29 -6.37
C ALA A 297 -20.79 -4.44 -5.49
N ILE A 298 -19.70 -4.24 -4.74
CA ILE A 298 -19.16 -5.25 -3.84
C ILE A 298 -20.21 -5.63 -2.80
N LYS A 299 -20.63 -6.89 -2.87
CA LYS A 299 -21.56 -7.55 -1.95
C LYS A 299 -20.98 -8.90 -1.55
N GLY A 300 -21.08 -9.22 -0.26
CA GLY A 300 -20.53 -10.45 0.29
C GLY A 300 -21.19 -11.71 -0.27
N THR A 301 -20.38 -12.74 -0.43
CA THR A 301 -20.78 -14.10 -0.82
C THR A 301 -19.87 -15.15 -0.14
N SER A 302 -20.03 -16.43 -0.45
CA SER A 302 -19.19 -17.52 0.08
C SER A 302 -17.85 -17.63 -0.66
N VAL A 303 -16.75 -17.70 0.10
CA VAL A 303 -15.38 -17.79 -0.39
C VAL A 303 -14.69 -18.98 0.25
N LEU A 304 -14.19 -19.90 -0.56
CA LEU A 304 -13.28 -20.95 -0.13
C LEU A 304 -11.85 -20.54 -0.51
N ILE A 305 -10.92 -20.52 0.44
CA ILE A 305 -9.49 -20.41 0.16
C ILE A 305 -8.79 -21.73 0.48
N THR A 306 -7.98 -22.23 -0.45
CA THR A 306 -7.37 -23.57 -0.32
C THR A 306 -6.13 -23.57 0.58
N ARG A 307 -6.21 -22.95 1.75
CA ARG A 307 -5.22 -23.01 2.83
C ARG A 307 -5.91 -22.78 4.16
N ASP A 308 -5.27 -23.21 5.24
CA ASP A 308 -5.75 -22.88 6.57
C ASP A 308 -5.53 -21.38 6.85
N LEU A 309 -6.53 -20.73 7.45
CA LEU A 309 -6.50 -19.31 7.76
C LEU A 309 -6.04 -19.08 9.21
N GLN A 310 -5.16 -18.10 9.39
CA GLN A 310 -4.76 -17.64 10.73
C GLN A 310 -5.84 -16.75 11.34
N GLU A 311 -5.92 -16.72 12.66
CA GLU A 311 -6.90 -15.92 13.42
C GLU A 311 -6.86 -14.43 13.05
N ASN A 312 -5.67 -13.88 12.80
CA ASN A 312 -5.46 -12.47 12.43
C ASN A 312 -5.18 -12.28 10.93
N SER A 313 -5.76 -13.12 10.06
CA SER A 313 -5.60 -12.99 8.60
C SER A 313 -6.27 -11.70 8.10
N PHE A 314 -5.49 -10.85 7.41
CA PHE A 314 -6.01 -9.67 6.74
C PHE A 314 -7.11 -10.06 5.74
N PHE A 315 -6.84 -11.09 4.93
CA PHE A 315 -7.77 -11.59 3.91
C PHE A 315 -9.13 -11.96 4.51
N LYS A 316 -9.12 -12.72 5.61
CA LYS A 316 -10.35 -13.12 6.30
C LYS A 316 -11.09 -11.91 6.86
N ASN A 317 -10.39 -11.08 7.63
CA ASN A 317 -10.99 -9.96 8.36
C ASN A 317 -11.66 -8.94 7.44
N VAL A 318 -11.01 -8.58 6.32
CA VAL A 318 -11.58 -7.58 5.40
C VAL A 318 -12.77 -8.12 4.61
N LEU A 319 -12.74 -9.40 4.23
CA LEU A 319 -13.85 -10.04 3.52
C LEU A 319 -15.06 -10.26 4.44
N GLU A 320 -14.86 -10.84 5.62
CA GLU A 320 -15.94 -11.05 6.59
C GLU A 320 -16.56 -9.72 7.05
N GLY A 321 -15.73 -8.71 7.30
CA GLY A 321 -16.19 -7.35 7.62
C GLY A 321 -16.98 -6.67 6.48
N ASN A 322 -16.95 -7.24 5.27
CA ASN A 322 -17.74 -6.80 4.11
C ASN A 322 -18.82 -7.83 3.69
N GLY A 323 -19.20 -8.72 4.62
CA GLY A 323 -20.33 -9.63 4.48
C GLY A 323 -20.04 -10.94 3.75
N TYR A 324 -18.78 -11.26 3.47
CA TYR A 324 -18.41 -12.55 2.88
C TYR A 324 -18.37 -13.64 3.95
N LYS A 325 -18.71 -14.88 3.58
CA LYS A 325 -18.47 -16.06 4.41
C LYS A 325 -17.18 -16.72 3.95
N VAL A 326 -16.12 -16.64 4.75
CA VAL A 326 -14.78 -17.12 4.34
C VAL A 326 -14.43 -18.42 5.06
N GLU A 327 -14.16 -19.46 4.29
CA GLU A 327 -13.71 -20.75 4.80
C GLU A 327 -12.31 -21.08 4.26
N GLY A 328 -11.39 -21.40 5.16
CA GLY A 328 -10.03 -21.83 4.83
C GLY A 328 -9.87 -23.33 4.99
N VAL A 329 -9.61 -24.04 3.89
CA VAL A 329 -9.38 -25.48 3.92
C VAL A 329 -8.12 -25.83 3.14
N SER A 330 -7.10 -26.35 3.81
CA SER A 330 -6.01 -27.02 3.11
C SER A 330 -6.43 -28.42 2.64
N PHE A 331 -6.27 -28.71 1.34
CA PHE A 331 -6.46 -30.05 0.77
C PHE A 331 -5.20 -30.91 0.83
N ILE A 332 -4.09 -30.28 1.22
CA ILE A 332 -2.79 -30.90 1.39
C ILE A 332 -2.33 -30.82 2.85
N GLU A 333 -1.43 -31.69 3.23
CA GLU A 333 -0.67 -31.60 4.48
C GLU A 333 0.82 -31.80 4.16
N THR A 334 1.68 -31.20 4.97
CA THR A 334 3.13 -31.37 4.83
C THR A 334 3.63 -32.39 5.83
N LYS A 335 4.32 -33.42 5.34
CA LYS A 335 5.04 -34.38 6.20
C LYS A 335 6.51 -33.99 6.27
N LYS A 336 7.00 -33.83 7.48
CA LYS A 336 8.41 -33.51 7.75
C LYS A 336 9.32 -34.61 7.20
N ILE A 337 10.39 -34.22 6.53
CA ILE A 337 11.49 -35.10 6.15
C ILE A 337 12.64 -34.82 7.11
N ALA A 338 13.10 -35.84 7.83
CA ALA A 338 14.22 -35.71 8.74
C ALA A 338 15.49 -35.32 7.98
N VAL A 339 16.05 -34.19 8.35
CA VAL A 339 17.31 -33.69 7.81
C VAL A 339 18.44 -34.24 8.66
N LYS A 340 19.40 -34.93 8.01
CA LYS A 340 20.66 -35.35 8.63
C LYS A 340 21.79 -34.59 7.96
N ASP A 341 22.76 -34.15 8.75
CA ASP A 341 24.02 -33.52 8.28
C ASP A 341 23.80 -32.34 7.33
N VAL A 342 23.24 -31.24 7.85
CA VAL A 342 23.08 -29.98 7.10
C VAL A 342 24.45 -29.48 6.65
N LYS A 343 24.71 -29.53 5.33
CA LYS A 343 25.96 -29.00 4.78
C LYS A 343 26.10 -27.51 5.08
N HIS A 344 27.25 -27.14 5.61
CA HIS A 344 27.55 -25.75 5.92
C HIS A 344 27.78 -24.92 4.65
N THR A 345 26.83 -24.05 4.36
CA THR A 345 26.84 -23.14 3.21
C THR A 345 26.88 -21.68 3.67
N ASP A 346 27.30 -20.80 2.77
CA ASP A 346 27.36 -19.36 3.00
C ASP A 346 25.97 -18.73 2.93
N TRP A 347 25.09 -19.31 2.10
CA TRP A 347 23.70 -18.89 1.94
C TRP A 347 22.71 -20.04 2.14
N ILE A 348 21.53 -19.70 2.66
CA ILE A 348 20.35 -20.56 2.63
C ILE A 348 19.24 -19.81 1.90
N PHE A 349 18.64 -20.43 0.89
CA PHE A 349 17.53 -19.83 0.15
C PHE A 349 16.21 -20.60 0.35
N PHE A 350 15.17 -19.90 0.79
CA PHE A 350 13.83 -20.47 0.97
C PHE A 350 12.87 -19.98 -0.11
N ALA A 351 12.31 -20.92 -0.87
CA ALA A 351 11.28 -20.66 -1.87
C ALA A 351 9.84 -20.70 -1.31
N SER A 352 9.64 -21.07 -0.03
CA SER A 352 8.32 -21.15 0.60
C SER A 352 8.41 -21.04 2.12
N SER A 353 7.36 -20.49 2.77
CA SER A 353 7.22 -20.47 4.23
C SER A 353 7.30 -21.85 4.86
N ASN A 354 6.68 -22.87 4.26
CA ASN A 354 6.75 -24.25 4.75
C ASN A 354 8.20 -24.77 4.81
N ALA A 355 9.04 -24.43 3.81
CA ALA A 355 10.43 -24.84 3.85
C ALA A 355 11.21 -24.17 5.01
N VAL A 356 10.85 -22.93 5.37
CA VAL A 356 11.43 -22.23 6.53
C VAL A 356 11.06 -22.98 7.81
N ASP A 357 9.77 -23.19 8.06
CA ASP A 357 9.27 -23.84 9.29
C ASP A 357 9.84 -25.25 9.43
N HIS A 358 9.68 -26.10 8.41
CA HIS A 358 10.17 -27.49 8.45
C HIS A 358 11.68 -27.60 8.59
N PHE A 359 12.45 -26.60 8.14
CA PHE A 359 13.90 -26.59 8.32
C PHE A 359 14.28 -26.17 9.75
N PHE A 360 13.74 -25.06 10.26
CA PHE A 360 14.12 -24.54 11.58
C PHE A 360 13.52 -25.32 12.75
N GLU A 361 12.37 -25.96 12.58
CA GLU A 361 11.80 -26.90 13.57
C GLU A 361 12.67 -28.13 13.82
N GLN A 362 13.72 -28.36 13.01
CA GLN A 362 14.71 -29.42 13.24
C GLN A 362 15.96 -28.93 13.97
N ASN A 363 16.02 -27.65 14.36
CA ASN A 363 17.18 -27.02 15.01
C ASN A 363 18.51 -27.28 14.27
N PRO A 364 18.62 -26.87 12.99
CA PRO A 364 19.81 -27.15 12.19
C PRO A 364 21.02 -26.35 12.69
N GLU A 365 22.20 -26.97 12.69
CA GLU A 365 23.46 -26.30 13.00
C GLU A 365 23.94 -25.45 11.81
N LEU A 366 23.98 -24.13 11.99
CA LEU A 366 24.34 -23.16 10.95
C LEU A 366 25.63 -22.41 11.30
N LYS A 367 26.38 -21.99 10.28
CA LYS A 367 27.53 -21.08 10.48
C LYS A 367 27.01 -19.72 11.00
N PRO A 368 27.72 -19.05 11.93
CA PRO A 368 27.29 -17.76 12.47
C PRO A 368 27.06 -16.65 11.43
N LYS A 369 27.74 -16.73 10.28
CA LYS A 369 27.68 -15.74 9.19
C LYS A 369 26.80 -16.17 8.00
N THR A 370 26.02 -17.24 8.13
CA THR A 370 25.13 -17.69 7.05
C THR A 370 24.10 -16.60 6.70
N LYS A 371 24.04 -16.25 5.41
CA LYS A 371 23.10 -15.28 4.85
C LYS A 371 21.82 -16.00 4.40
N PHE A 372 20.71 -15.28 4.41
CA PHE A 372 19.41 -15.84 4.02
C PHE A 372 18.84 -15.12 2.81
N GLY A 373 18.41 -15.90 1.82
CA GLY A 373 17.58 -15.44 0.72
C GLY A 373 16.18 -16.02 0.83
N VAL A 374 15.17 -15.25 0.47
CA VAL A 374 13.77 -15.70 0.45
C VAL A 374 13.05 -15.21 -0.79
N ILE A 375 12.01 -15.92 -1.20
CA ILE A 375 11.06 -15.41 -2.18
C ILE A 375 9.77 -14.90 -1.51
N GLY A 376 9.42 -13.66 -1.78
CA GLY A 376 8.19 -13.02 -1.32
C GLY A 376 8.19 -12.61 0.15
N LYS A 377 7.33 -11.62 0.47
CA LYS A 377 7.16 -11.08 1.82
C LYS A 377 6.65 -12.11 2.82
N SER A 378 5.84 -13.09 2.38
CA SER A 378 5.32 -14.16 3.24
C SER A 378 6.45 -15.04 3.79
N THR A 379 7.34 -15.52 2.92
CA THR A 379 8.51 -16.33 3.33
C THR A 379 9.47 -15.52 4.20
N GLU A 380 9.67 -14.24 3.88
CA GLU A 380 10.46 -13.32 4.71
C GLU A 380 9.89 -13.16 6.12
N HIS A 381 8.57 -13.00 6.23
CA HIS A 381 7.89 -12.87 7.52
C HIS A 381 8.04 -14.16 8.35
N THR A 382 7.88 -15.33 7.73
CA THR A 382 8.12 -16.63 8.39
C THR A 382 9.56 -16.75 8.87
N LEU A 383 10.55 -16.35 8.06
CA LEU A 383 11.96 -16.35 8.46
C LEU A 383 12.21 -15.46 9.70
N LYS A 384 11.54 -14.30 9.76
CA LYS A 384 11.60 -13.40 10.93
C LYS A 384 11.01 -14.01 12.20
N LYS A 385 9.97 -14.86 12.10
CA LYS A 385 9.44 -15.60 13.27
C LYS A 385 10.47 -16.55 13.88
N HIS A 386 11.37 -17.09 13.05
CA HIS A 386 12.53 -17.88 13.50
C HIS A 386 13.73 -17.04 13.89
N SER A 387 13.54 -15.74 14.16
CA SER A 387 14.59 -14.79 14.57
C SER A 387 15.74 -14.66 13.56
N ARG A 388 15.44 -14.82 12.26
CA ARG A 388 16.41 -14.65 11.16
C ARG A 388 15.98 -13.52 10.22
N ASN A 389 16.94 -12.83 9.64
CA ASN A 389 16.68 -11.75 8.67
C ASN A 389 17.18 -12.16 7.28
N ALA A 390 16.38 -11.85 6.26
CA ALA A 390 16.79 -12.06 4.88
C ALA A 390 17.78 -10.97 4.45
N ALA A 391 18.94 -11.38 3.91
CA ALA A 391 19.87 -10.52 3.20
C ALA A 391 19.43 -10.30 1.74
N PHE A 392 18.56 -11.17 1.21
CA PHE A 392 17.98 -11.06 -0.12
C PHE A 392 16.48 -11.41 -0.09
N VAL A 393 15.64 -10.58 -0.69
CA VAL A 393 14.19 -10.82 -0.85
C VAL A 393 13.82 -10.68 -2.31
N GLY A 394 13.43 -11.80 -2.95
CA GLY A 394 12.98 -11.84 -4.34
C GLY A 394 11.48 -11.58 -4.48
N SER A 395 11.07 -10.82 -5.51
CA SER A 395 9.65 -10.64 -5.83
C SER A 395 9.04 -11.88 -6.51
N VAL A 396 7.85 -12.31 -6.11
CA VAL A 396 7.22 -13.56 -6.59
C VAL A 396 6.73 -13.48 -8.06
N ALA A 397 6.80 -12.30 -8.69
CA ALA A 397 6.29 -12.08 -10.04
C ALA A 397 7.02 -12.89 -11.14
N ASP A 398 8.31 -13.15 -10.97
CA ASP A 398 9.10 -13.96 -11.89
C ASP A 398 10.21 -14.73 -11.15
N THR A 399 9.98 -16.02 -10.94
CA THR A 399 10.95 -16.91 -10.28
C THR A 399 12.27 -17.02 -11.04
N LYS A 400 12.27 -16.92 -12.38
CA LYS A 400 13.53 -16.95 -13.14
C LYS A 400 14.32 -15.67 -12.93
N ALA A 401 13.68 -14.51 -12.97
CA ALA A 401 14.34 -13.24 -12.67
C ALA A 401 14.87 -13.20 -11.23
N VAL A 402 14.09 -13.70 -10.26
CA VAL A 402 14.57 -13.85 -8.87
C VAL A 402 15.80 -14.74 -8.81
N GLY A 403 15.80 -15.89 -9.49
CA GLY A 403 16.95 -16.78 -9.50
C GLY A 403 18.20 -16.13 -10.08
N LYS A 404 18.07 -15.38 -11.19
CA LYS A 404 19.19 -14.61 -11.78
C LYS A 404 19.74 -13.55 -10.83
N ASN A 405 18.86 -12.77 -10.22
CA ASN A 405 19.26 -11.71 -9.29
C ASN A 405 19.89 -12.29 -8.02
N PHE A 406 19.36 -13.41 -7.54
CA PHE A 406 19.90 -14.10 -6.37
C PHE A 406 21.27 -14.72 -6.68
N ALA A 407 21.42 -15.41 -7.82
CA ALA A 407 22.71 -15.94 -8.26
C ALA A 407 23.78 -14.84 -8.33
N LYS A 408 23.41 -13.66 -8.86
CA LYS A 408 24.29 -12.48 -8.88
C LYS A 408 24.65 -11.98 -7.47
N ALA A 409 23.71 -12.02 -6.52
CA ALA A 409 23.95 -11.60 -5.14
C ALA A 409 24.82 -12.59 -4.34
N VAL A 410 24.74 -13.88 -4.67
CA VAL A 410 25.57 -14.94 -4.10
C VAL A 410 26.99 -14.90 -4.67
N GLY A 411 27.13 -14.65 -5.99
CA GLY A 411 28.41 -14.71 -6.67
C GLY A 411 29.01 -16.12 -6.59
N GLU A 412 30.21 -16.23 -6.04
CA GLU A 412 30.97 -17.49 -5.98
C GLU A 412 30.72 -18.32 -4.70
N GLU A 413 29.83 -17.85 -3.81
CA GLU A 413 29.53 -18.48 -2.53
C GLU A 413 28.63 -19.72 -2.66
N THR A 414 28.62 -20.58 -1.64
CA THR A 414 27.82 -21.83 -1.63
C THR A 414 26.40 -21.60 -1.11
N VAL A 415 25.42 -22.34 -1.65
CA VAL A 415 24.00 -22.16 -1.32
C VAL A 415 23.31 -23.48 -0.99
N LEU A 416 22.60 -23.51 0.15
CA LEU A 416 21.66 -24.57 0.49
C LEU A 416 20.23 -24.16 0.13
N PHE A 417 19.49 -25.07 -0.49
CA PHE A 417 18.08 -24.92 -0.85
C PHE A 417 17.23 -25.92 -0.07
N PRO A 418 16.70 -25.57 1.11
CA PRO A 418 15.63 -26.32 1.74
C PRO A 418 14.36 -26.24 0.90
N HIS A 419 13.80 -27.39 0.49
CA HIS A 419 12.65 -27.43 -0.41
C HIS A 419 11.71 -28.62 -0.14
N ALA A 420 10.54 -28.60 -0.78
CA ALA A 420 9.62 -29.74 -0.81
C ALA A 420 10.21 -30.86 -1.67
N LYS A 421 10.12 -32.13 -1.25
CA LYS A 421 10.46 -33.28 -2.10
C LYS A 421 9.69 -33.20 -3.43
N GLY A 422 10.40 -33.25 -4.56
CA GLY A 422 9.82 -33.07 -5.90
C GLY A 422 9.49 -31.61 -6.28
N GLY A 423 9.90 -30.64 -5.47
CA GLY A 423 9.72 -29.21 -5.75
C GLY A 423 10.46 -28.73 -7.00
N LEU A 424 9.95 -27.65 -7.60
CA LEU A 424 10.57 -27.05 -8.80
C LEU A 424 11.95 -26.46 -8.46
N ARG A 425 12.93 -26.74 -9.32
CA ARG A 425 14.31 -26.24 -9.19
C ARG A 425 14.56 -24.96 -10.00
N THR A 426 13.53 -24.12 -10.17
CA THR A 426 13.58 -22.95 -11.06
C THR A 426 14.62 -21.91 -10.66
N ILE A 427 14.88 -21.77 -9.36
CA ILE A 427 15.90 -20.84 -8.83
C ILE A 427 17.30 -21.41 -9.04
N GLN A 428 17.50 -22.68 -8.67
CA GLN A 428 18.75 -23.42 -8.80
C GLN A 428 19.21 -23.46 -10.27
N GLN A 429 18.28 -23.63 -11.20
CA GLN A 429 18.54 -23.62 -12.65
C GLN A 429 19.11 -22.29 -13.19
N GLN A 430 19.10 -21.20 -12.41
CA GLN A 430 19.67 -19.92 -12.84
C GLN A 430 21.14 -19.73 -12.44
N PHE A 431 21.72 -20.66 -11.67
CA PHE A 431 23.14 -20.63 -11.29
C PHE A 431 23.99 -21.33 -12.35
N GLU A 432 25.11 -20.71 -12.72
CA GLU A 432 26.05 -21.28 -13.69
C GLU A 432 26.78 -22.51 -13.11
N ASP A 433 27.31 -22.40 -11.89
CA ASP A 433 27.99 -23.49 -11.21
C ASP A 433 27.03 -24.26 -10.27
N GLN A 434 26.51 -25.38 -10.77
CA GLN A 434 25.62 -26.26 -10.02
C GLN A 434 26.33 -27.00 -8.87
N SER A 435 27.67 -27.09 -8.88
CA SER A 435 28.43 -27.80 -7.84
C SER A 435 28.41 -27.10 -6.48
N LYS A 436 28.09 -25.79 -6.49
CA LYS A 436 27.98 -24.93 -5.29
C LYS A 436 26.60 -24.99 -4.63
N LEU A 437 25.65 -25.70 -5.24
CA LEU A 437 24.28 -25.79 -4.75
C LEU A 437 24.07 -27.11 -4.01
N VAL A 438 23.43 -27.02 -2.86
CA VAL A 438 23.00 -28.17 -2.07
C VAL A 438 21.49 -28.14 -2.00
N ASP A 439 20.84 -29.13 -2.61
CA ASP A 439 19.40 -29.32 -2.46
C ASP A 439 19.11 -30.19 -1.23
N LEU A 440 18.14 -29.77 -0.43
CA LEU A 440 17.76 -30.46 0.79
C LEU A 440 16.24 -30.54 0.89
N ALA A 441 15.69 -31.74 0.71
CA ALA A 441 14.28 -31.98 0.94
C ALA A 441 13.98 -31.98 2.45
N VAL A 442 13.18 -31.02 2.92
CA VAL A 442 12.86 -30.86 4.36
C VAL A 442 11.41 -31.24 4.69
N TYR A 443 10.57 -31.35 3.66
CA TYR A 443 9.20 -31.87 3.78
C TYR A 443 8.74 -32.48 2.46
N GLU A 444 7.68 -33.29 2.52
CA GLU A 444 6.90 -33.67 1.34
C GLU A 444 5.46 -33.19 1.49
N THR A 445 4.83 -32.88 0.37
CA THR A 445 3.42 -32.51 0.32
C THR A 445 2.62 -33.77 0.02
N VAL A 446 1.72 -34.13 0.93
CA VAL A 446 0.80 -35.24 0.74
C VAL A 446 -0.64 -34.76 0.79
N LYS A 447 -1.55 -35.61 0.32
CA LYS A 447 -2.97 -35.31 0.26
C LYS A 447 -3.59 -35.47 1.65
N LYS A 448 -4.52 -34.59 2.00
CA LYS A 448 -5.30 -34.71 3.23
C LYS A 448 -6.54 -35.53 2.95
N GLU A 449 -6.64 -36.74 3.50
CA GLU A 449 -7.72 -37.70 3.19
C GLU A 449 -9.12 -37.16 3.51
N ASN A 450 -9.28 -36.48 4.66
CA ASN A 450 -10.58 -36.01 5.17
C ASN A 450 -10.77 -34.48 5.12
N ALA A 451 -10.29 -33.81 4.07
CA ALA A 451 -10.59 -32.39 3.86
C ALA A 451 -12.05 -32.22 3.38
N ASN A 452 -12.86 -31.46 4.15
CA ASN A 452 -14.20 -31.05 3.75
C ASN A 452 -14.13 -30.07 2.56
N MET A 453 -15.12 -30.09 1.67
CA MET A 453 -15.21 -29.17 0.54
C MET A 453 -16.50 -28.36 0.67
N PRO A 454 -16.46 -27.20 1.35
CA PRO A 454 -17.65 -26.38 1.53
C PRO A 454 -18.09 -25.80 0.18
N ASP A 455 -19.41 -25.68 0.01
CA ASP A 455 -19.97 -24.96 -1.14
C ASP A 455 -19.59 -23.48 -1.06
N SER A 456 -19.05 -22.95 -2.15
CA SER A 456 -18.61 -21.57 -2.26
C SER A 456 -18.86 -21.02 -3.66
N GLU A 457 -19.23 -19.75 -3.78
CA GLU A 457 -19.34 -19.06 -5.07
C GLU A 457 -17.96 -18.65 -5.62
N ILE A 458 -16.99 -18.40 -4.74
CA ILE A 458 -15.63 -18.02 -5.11
C ILE A 458 -14.63 -19.02 -4.52
N ILE A 459 -13.71 -19.53 -5.33
CA ILE A 459 -12.62 -20.41 -4.88
C ILE A 459 -11.27 -19.75 -5.14
N VAL A 460 -10.45 -19.60 -4.11
CA VAL A 460 -9.11 -19.04 -4.15
C VAL A 460 -8.08 -20.17 -3.98
N PHE A 461 -7.38 -20.52 -5.06
CA PHE A 461 -6.34 -21.53 -5.05
C PHE A 461 -4.97 -20.97 -4.67
N THR A 462 -4.35 -21.57 -3.66
CA THR A 462 -3.10 -21.08 -3.06
C THR A 462 -1.85 -21.86 -3.48
N SER A 463 -2.01 -22.98 -4.21
CA SER A 463 -0.88 -23.73 -4.75
C SER A 463 -1.31 -24.72 -5.85
N PRO A 464 -0.39 -25.14 -6.75
CA PRO A 464 -0.65 -26.22 -7.71
C PRO A 464 -1.04 -27.55 -7.03
N SER A 465 -0.42 -27.88 -5.89
CA SER A 465 -0.73 -29.11 -5.15
C SER A 465 -2.15 -29.10 -4.58
N ASN A 466 -2.63 -27.94 -4.13
CA ASN A 466 -4.02 -27.77 -3.71
C ASN A 466 -5.00 -27.92 -4.89
N VAL A 467 -4.65 -27.42 -6.08
CA VAL A 467 -5.47 -27.62 -7.30
C VAL A 467 -5.58 -29.12 -7.60
N GLN A 468 -4.46 -29.83 -7.67
CA GLN A 468 -4.46 -31.27 -7.93
C GLN A 468 -5.30 -32.02 -6.89
N SER A 469 -5.06 -31.78 -5.60
CA SER A 469 -5.79 -32.48 -4.54
C SER A 469 -7.28 -32.13 -4.48
N PHE A 470 -7.67 -30.93 -4.93
CA PHE A 470 -9.07 -30.52 -5.04
C PHE A 470 -9.80 -31.30 -6.13
N PHE A 471 -9.22 -31.39 -7.34
CA PHE A 471 -9.85 -32.01 -8.50
C PHE A 471 -9.93 -33.55 -8.44
N GLU A 472 -9.17 -34.17 -7.56
CA GLU A 472 -9.35 -35.61 -7.28
C GLU A 472 -10.60 -35.89 -6.43
N LYS A 473 -11.12 -34.88 -5.71
CA LYS A 473 -12.26 -35.01 -4.79
C LYS A 473 -13.53 -34.32 -5.30
N GLY A 474 -13.37 -33.27 -6.10
CA GLY A 474 -14.46 -32.42 -6.53
C GLY A 474 -14.24 -31.85 -7.92
N LYS A 475 -15.12 -30.92 -8.29
CA LYS A 475 -15.09 -30.22 -9.58
C LYS A 475 -15.52 -28.78 -9.38
N ILE A 476 -15.06 -27.90 -10.27
CA ILE A 476 -15.53 -26.52 -10.33
C ILE A 476 -16.73 -26.45 -11.26
N THR A 477 -17.78 -25.75 -10.84
CA THR A 477 -18.97 -25.50 -11.66
C THR A 477 -18.80 -24.23 -12.48
N SER A 478 -19.57 -24.08 -13.57
CA SER A 478 -19.53 -22.88 -14.42
C SER A 478 -20.00 -21.60 -13.72
N ALA A 479 -20.75 -21.72 -12.62
CA ALA A 479 -21.19 -20.59 -11.81
C ALA A 479 -20.08 -20.06 -10.89
N GLN A 480 -19.11 -20.89 -10.53
CA GLN A 480 -18.05 -20.54 -9.58
C GLN A 480 -16.99 -19.65 -10.23
N LYS A 481 -16.51 -18.68 -9.46
CA LYS A 481 -15.42 -17.79 -9.84
C LYS A 481 -14.13 -18.27 -9.20
N VAL A 482 -13.03 -18.23 -9.96
CA VAL A 482 -11.76 -18.82 -9.53
C VAL A 482 -10.68 -17.75 -9.47
N VAL A 483 -9.99 -17.67 -8.34
CA VAL A 483 -8.77 -16.87 -8.18
C VAL A 483 -7.59 -17.81 -8.03
N ALA A 484 -6.53 -17.61 -8.81
CA ALA A 484 -5.27 -18.31 -8.65
C ALA A 484 -4.26 -17.38 -7.99
N ILE A 485 -3.59 -17.82 -6.91
CA ILE A 485 -2.57 -17.01 -6.23
C ILE A 485 -1.39 -16.64 -7.15
N GLY A 486 -1.22 -17.29 -8.29
CA GLY A 486 -0.11 -17.02 -9.20
C GLY A 486 -0.11 -17.93 -10.42
N LYS A 487 0.78 -17.62 -11.38
CA LYS A 487 0.84 -18.27 -12.70
C LYS A 487 1.03 -19.79 -12.66
N SER A 488 1.80 -20.31 -11.70
CA SER A 488 1.97 -21.76 -11.56
C SER A 488 0.66 -22.46 -11.17
N THR A 489 -0.12 -21.84 -10.30
CA THR A 489 -1.43 -22.32 -9.85
C THR A 489 -2.46 -22.20 -10.97
N GLU A 490 -2.47 -21.08 -11.70
CA GLU A 490 -3.28 -20.89 -12.90
C GLU A 490 -2.98 -21.93 -13.98
N LYS A 491 -1.70 -22.17 -14.30
CA LYS A 491 -1.31 -23.22 -15.25
C LYS A 491 -1.84 -24.59 -14.82
N LYS A 492 -1.78 -24.90 -13.52
CA LYS A 492 -2.31 -26.16 -13.00
C LYS A 492 -3.84 -26.23 -13.11
N LEU A 493 -4.54 -25.12 -12.92
CA LEU A 493 -5.99 -25.01 -13.13
C LEU A 493 -6.38 -25.26 -14.60
N GLN A 494 -5.59 -24.74 -15.54
CA GLN A 494 -5.79 -24.96 -16.98
C GLN A 494 -5.65 -26.43 -17.39
N GLU A 495 -4.73 -27.18 -16.76
CA GLU A 495 -4.61 -28.64 -16.95
C GLU A 495 -5.91 -29.40 -16.58
N TYR A 496 -6.75 -28.82 -15.71
CA TYR A 496 -8.07 -29.35 -15.34
C TYR A 496 -9.24 -28.65 -16.04
N GLY A 497 -8.98 -27.88 -17.11
CA GLY A 497 -10.02 -27.24 -17.93
C GLY A 497 -10.58 -25.93 -17.36
N VAL A 498 -9.92 -25.32 -16.37
CA VAL A 498 -10.31 -24.00 -15.85
C VAL A 498 -9.50 -22.92 -16.56
N GLU A 499 -10.09 -22.32 -17.59
CA GLU A 499 -9.40 -21.32 -18.42
C GLU A 499 -9.48 -19.89 -17.86
N ASN A 500 -10.52 -19.56 -17.10
CA ASN A 500 -10.84 -18.18 -16.69
C ASN A 500 -10.58 -17.92 -15.20
N SER A 501 -9.34 -18.12 -14.72
CA SER A 501 -8.96 -17.71 -13.37
C SER A 501 -8.48 -16.25 -13.32
N LEU A 502 -8.81 -15.55 -12.25
CA LEU A 502 -8.26 -14.23 -11.95
C LEU A 502 -6.92 -14.36 -11.23
N LEU A 503 -5.95 -13.54 -11.63
CA LEU A 503 -4.68 -13.38 -10.92
C LEU A 503 -4.71 -12.08 -10.10
N PRO A 504 -4.29 -12.11 -8.82
CA PRO A 504 -4.16 -10.91 -8.03
C PRO A 504 -2.94 -10.08 -8.48
N ALA A 505 -2.98 -8.78 -8.21
CA ALA A 505 -1.87 -7.86 -8.51
C ALA A 505 -0.63 -8.12 -7.64
N SER A 506 -0.87 -8.54 -6.39
CA SER A 506 0.14 -9.02 -5.45
C SER A 506 -0.25 -10.40 -4.93
N PHE A 507 0.75 -11.22 -4.61
CA PHE A 507 0.54 -12.61 -4.21
C PHE A 507 0.47 -12.80 -2.69
N ASP A 508 0.06 -11.74 -1.98
CA ASP A 508 -0.15 -11.70 -0.54
C ASP A 508 -1.64 -11.62 -0.20
N GLU A 509 -1.96 -11.56 1.09
CA GLU A 509 -3.34 -11.51 1.56
C GLU A 509 -4.11 -10.29 1.03
N VAL A 510 -3.41 -9.17 0.81
CA VAL A 510 -4.00 -7.93 0.29
C VAL A 510 -4.43 -8.13 -1.16
N GLY A 511 -3.52 -8.61 -2.02
CA GLY A 511 -3.83 -8.82 -3.43
C GLY A 511 -4.88 -9.90 -3.65
N LEU A 512 -4.90 -10.96 -2.83
CA LEU A 512 -5.97 -11.96 -2.87
C LEU A 512 -7.34 -11.36 -2.52
N ALA A 513 -7.41 -10.51 -1.49
CA ALA A 513 -8.66 -9.83 -1.12
C ALA A 513 -9.11 -8.87 -2.23
N GLU A 514 -8.18 -8.13 -2.84
CA GLU A 514 -8.45 -7.25 -3.99
C GLU A 514 -8.98 -8.04 -5.20
N ALA A 515 -8.44 -9.22 -5.48
CA ALA A 515 -8.94 -10.09 -6.54
C ALA A 515 -10.37 -10.59 -6.25
N VAL A 516 -10.66 -10.97 -5.00
CA VAL A 516 -12.03 -11.37 -4.60
C VAL A 516 -13.01 -10.21 -4.69
N PHE A 517 -12.63 -9.02 -4.20
CA PHE A 517 -13.43 -7.80 -4.36
C PHE A 517 -13.58 -7.38 -5.82
N GLY A 518 -12.68 -7.80 -6.72
CA GLY A 518 -12.72 -7.49 -8.15
C GLY A 518 -13.71 -8.33 -8.97
N ILE A 519 -14.17 -9.48 -8.47
CA ILE A 519 -15.11 -10.42 -9.12
C ILE A 519 -16.51 -9.84 -9.20
#